data_AF-A0A399ZV46-F1
#
_entry.id   AF-A0A399ZV46-F1
#
_cell.length_a   1.000
_cell.length_b   1.000
_cell.length_c   1.000
_cell.angle_alpha   90.00
_cell.angle_beta   90.00
_cell.angle_gamma   90.00
#
_symmetry.space_group_name_H-M   'P 1'
#
loop_
_entity.id
_entity.type
_entity.pdbx_description
1 polymer ?
#
loop_
_entity_poly.entity_id
_entity_poly.type
_entity_poly.pdbx_seq_one_letter_code
_entity_poly.pdbx_strand_id
1 'polypeptide(L)'
;AQMHMLLTKISQGQATMDDLALLEELCDLVRHTSLCGLGQSAPNPALSTLRYFREEYLAHILDKRCPAGVCEMQPEAEVYA
;
A
#
# COMPACT_ATOMS: atom_id res chain seq x y z
N ALA A 1 -7.30 -4.48 9.32
CA ALA A 1 -8.50 -4.22 8.49
C ALA A 1 -8.20 -3.20 7.39
N GLN A 2 -8.02 -1.90 7.70
CA GLN A 2 -7.85 -0.86 6.67
C GLN A 2 -6.48 -0.79 5.97
N MET A 3 -5.37 -0.81 6.73
CA MET A 3 -4.02 -0.88 6.13
C MET A 3 -3.86 -2.08 5.19
N HIS A 4 -4.39 -3.24 5.62
CA HIS A 4 -4.40 -4.44 4.80
C HIS A 4 -5.15 -4.23 3.48
N MET A 5 -6.35 -3.63 3.52
CA MET A 5 -7.11 -3.35 2.29
C MET A 5 -6.33 -2.45 1.31
N LEU A 6 -5.67 -1.40 1.81
CA LEU A 6 -4.85 -0.51 0.97
C LEU A 6 -3.67 -1.27 0.34
N LEU A 7 -2.93 -2.04 1.14
CA LEU A 7 -1.83 -2.87 0.65
C LEU A 7 -2.30 -3.92 -0.36
N THR A 8 -3.46 -4.55 -0.15
CA THR A 8 -4.08 -5.46 -1.11
C THR A 8 -4.40 -4.73 -2.42
N LYS A 9 -5.04 -3.56 -2.34
CA LYS A 9 -5.38 -2.74 -3.52
C LYS A 9 -4.13 -2.35 -4.32
N ILE A 10 -3.03 -2.01 -3.63
CA ILE A 10 -1.72 -1.75 -4.24
C ILE A 10 -1.19 -3.01 -4.94
N SER A 11 -1.19 -4.16 -4.25
CA SER A 11 -0.70 -5.43 -4.82
C SER A 11 -1.54 -5.96 -5.99
N GLN A 12 -2.77 -5.47 -6.16
CA GLN A 12 -3.65 -5.83 -7.27
C GLN A 12 -3.59 -4.84 -8.43
N GLY A 13 -2.79 -3.76 -8.32
CA GLY A 13 -2.72 -2.69 -9.31
C GLY A 13 -3.93 -1.74 -9.30
N GLN A 14 -4.80 -1.81 -8.29
CA GLN A 14 -6.05 -1.03 -8.29
C GLN A 14 -5.93 0.28 -7.51
N ALA A 15 -4.82 0.49 -6.81
CA ALA A 15 -4.63 1.66 -5.97
C ALA A 15 -4.33 2.93 -6.78
N THR A 16 -4.67 4.07 -6.17
CA THR A 16 -4.38 5.42 -6.64
C THR A 16 -3.33 6.09 -5.76
N MET A 17 -2.87 7.28 -6.15
CA MET A 17 -1.98 8.09 -5.31
C MET A 17 -2.64 8.53 -4.00
N ASP A 18 -3.95 8.72 -3.98
CA ASP A 18 -4.70 9.05 -2.77
C ASP A 18 -4.73 7.87 -1.79
N ASP A 19 -4.83 6.63 -2.29
CA ASP A 19 -4.73 5.43 -1.46
C ASP A 19 -3.35 5.31 -0.80
N LEU A 20 -2.28 5.71 -1.51
CA LEU A 20 -0.91 5.73 -0.97
C LEU A 20 -0.76 6.79 0.13
N ALA A 21 -1.27 8.00 -0.10
CA ALA A 21 -1.27 9.07 0.90
C ALA A 21 -2.07 8.66 2.16
N LEU A 22 -3.23 8.03 1.97
CA LEU A 22 -4.04 7.51 3.07
C LEU A 22 -3.32 6.39 3.85
N LEU A 23 -2.58 5.52 3.16
CA LEU A 23 -1.78 4.48 3.81
C LEU A 23 -0.70 5.10 4.70
N GLU A 24 0.02 6.11 4.20
CA GLU A 24 1.04 6.85 4.95
C GLU A 24 0.46 7.51 6.20
N GLU A 25 -0.63 8.27 6.06
CA GLU A 25 -1.32 8.93 7.16
C GLU A 25 -1.80 7.92 8.22
N LEU A 26 -2.41 6.82 7.78
CA LEU A 26 -2.91 5.79 8.68
C LEU A 26 -1.78 5.10 9.45
N CYS A 27 -0.66 4.82 8.79
CA CYS A 27 0.51 4.24 9.46
C CYS A 27 1.05 5.16 10.55
N ASP A 28 1.18 6.46 10.26
CA ASP A 28 1.67 7.44 11.21
C ASP A 28 0.69 7.66 12.38
N LEU A 29 -0.62 7.69 12.10
CA LEU A 29 -1.65 7.75 13.13
C LEU A 29 -1.58 6.55 14.07
N VAL A 30 -1.53 5.33 13.52
CA VAL A 30 -1.50 4.09 14.32
C VAL A 30 -0.23 4.05 15.18
N ARG A 31 0.92 4.46 14.64
CA ARG A 31 2.20 4.49 15.38
C ARG A 31 2.14 5.39 16.60
N HIS A 32 1.54 6.58 16.47
CA HIS A 32 1.60 7.59 17.53
C HIS A 32 0.42 7.57 18.51
N THR A 33 -0.73 7.04 18.11
CA THR A 33 -1.96 7.11 18.92
C THR A 33 -2.34 5.80 19.62
N SER A 34 -1.69 4.70 19.25
CA SER A 34 -1.93 3.41 19.90
C SER A 34 -1.44 3.38 21.35
N LEU A 35 -2.29 2.87 22.25
CA LEU A 35 -2.00 2.79 23.70
C LEU A 35 -1.11 1.60 24.10
N CYS A 36 -0.93 0.61 23.20
CA CYS A 36 -0.08 -0.55 23.44
C CYS A 36 1.09 -0.61 22.45
N GLY A 37 2.21 -1.19 22.88
CA GLY A 37 3.41 -1.29 22.04
C GLY A 37 3.23 -2.11 20.76
N LEU A 38 2.31 -3.09 20.78
CA LEU A 38 1.96 -3.84 19.57
C LEU A 38 1.27 -2.94 18.53
N GLY A 39 0.31 -2.11 18.95
CA GLY A 39 -0.35 -1.15 18.06
C GLY A 39 0.63 -0.14 17.49
N GLN A 40 1.56 0.36 18.32
CA GLN A 40 2.59 1.30 17.88
C GLN A 40 3.57 0.69 16.86
N SER A 41 3.88 -0.60 16.99
CA SER A 41 4.84 -1.30 16.11
C SER A 41 4.20 -1.97 14.90
N ALA A 42 2.89 -2.22 14.92
CA ALA A 42 2.15 -2.81 13.80
C ALA A 42 2.36 -2.13 12.44
N PRO A 43 2.44 -0.78 12.32
CA PRO A 43 2.64 -0.12 11.04
C PRO A 43 4.12 -0.09 10.58
N ASN A 44 5.07 -0.49 11.42
CA ASN A 44 6.50 -0.39 11.11
C ASN A 44 6.91 -1.13 9.83
N PRO A 45 6.39 -2.33 9.50
CA PRO A 45 6.71 -2.99 8.23
C PRO A 45 6.29 -2.16 7.01
N ALA A 46 5.11 -1.53 7.05
CA ALA A 46 4.65 -0.69 5.94
C ALA A 46 5.46 0.62 5.86
N LEU A 47 5.77 1.25 7.00
CA LEU A 47 6.56 2.47 7.03
C LEU A 47 7.99 2.26 6.52
N SER A 48 8.61 1.14 6.87
CA SER A 48 9.97 0.82 6.41
C SER A 48 9.98 0.55 4.90
N THR A 49 8.98 -0.16 4.37
CA THR A 49 8.90 -0.41 2.93
C THR A 49 8.55 0.85 2.14
N LEU A 50 7.67 1.72 2.65
CA LEU A 50 7.41 3.04 2.07
C LEU A 50 8.68 3.91 2.01
N ARG A 51 9.56 3.79 3.01
CA ARG A 51 10.83 4.53 3.05
C ARG A 51 11.86 4.01 2.06
N TYR A 52 12.06 2.69 2.01
CA TYR A 52 13.16 2.08 1.25
C TYR A 52 12.78 1.62 -0.16
N PHE A 53 11.50 1.35 -0.40
CA PHE A 53 10.98 0.78 -1.64
C PHE A 53 9.83 1.61 -2.22
N ARG A 54 9.82 2.93 -1.99
CA ARG A 54 8.77 3.84 -2.50
C ARG A 54 8.50 3.65 -4.00
N GLU A 55 9.57 3.52 -4.77
CA GLU A 55 9.48 3.31 -6.23
C GLU A 55 8.70 2.05 -6.59
N GLU A 56 8.74 1.00 -5.77
CA GLU A 56 7.92 -0.18 -6.01
C GLU A 56 6.43 0.11 -5.79
N TYR A 57 6.07 0.89 -4.76
CA TYR A 57 4.68 1.34 -4.58
C TYR A 57 4.21 2.15 -5.80
N LEU A 58 5.04 3.07 -6.29
CA LEU A 58 4.74 3.88 -7.45
C LEU A 58 4.59 3.02 -8.71
N ALA A 59 5.44 2.01 -8.93
CA ALA A 59 5.29 1.09 -10.05
C ALA A 59 3.96 0.30 -10.01
N HIS A 60 3.52 -0.14 -8.82
CA HIS A 60 2.22 -0.81 -8.68
C HIS A 60 1.04 0.13 -8.94
N ILE A 61 1.16 1.41 -8.59
CA ILE A 61 0.08 2.41 -8.66
C ILE A 61 -0.01 3.05 -10.05
N LEU A 62 1.13 3.48 -10.61
CA LEU A 62 1.23 4.25 -11.85
C LEU A 62 1.38 3.34 -13.07
N ASP A 63 2.31 2.39 -13.00
CA ASP A 63 2.63 1.50 -14.12
C ASP A 63 1.79 0.22 -14.11
N LYS A 64 0.97 0.03 -13.07
CA LYS A 64 0.19 -1.19 -12.83
C LYS A 64 1.04 -2.45 -12.91
N ARG A 65 2.30 -2.36 -12.46
CA ARG A 65 3.31 -3.40 -12.60
C ARG A 65 4.00 -3.70 -11.28
N CYS A 66 4.18 -4.98 -10.99
CA CYS A 66 5.03 -5.45 -9.90
C CYS A 66 6.48 -5.62 -10.40
N PRO A 67 7.47 -4.84 -9.92
CA PRO A 67 8.87 -5.01 -10.33
C PRO A 67 9.44 -6.39 -10.00
N ALA A 68 9.01 -6.98 -8.87
CA ALA A 68 9.41 -8.30 -8.43
C ALA A 68 8.66 -9.45 -9.14
N GLY A 69 7.57 -9.15 -9.86
CA GLY A 69 6.77 -10.15 -10.59
C GLY A 69 6.03 -11.16 -9.70
N VAL A 70 5.82 -10.86 -8.41
CA VAL A 70 5.20 -11.77 -7.45
C VAL A 70 3.74 -11.45 -7.13
N CYS A 71 3.28 -10.24 -7.45
CA CYS A 71 1.90 -9.82 -7.17
C CYS A 71 0.95 -10.24 -8.30
N GLU A 72 -0.21 -10.78 -7.94
CA GLU A 72 -1.30 -11.07 -8.88
C GLU A 72 -2.05 -9.77 -9.21
N MET A 73 -1.57 -9.09 -10.26
CA MET A 73 -2.20 -7.86 -10.76
C MET A 73 -3.49 -8.22 -11.49
N GLN A 74 -4.61 -7.59 -11.10
CA GLN A 74 -5.85 -7.77 -11.84
C GLN A 74 -5.78 -6.93 -13.12
N PRO A 75 -6.08 -7.51 -14.30
CA PRO A 75 -6.19 -6.72 -15.52
C PRO A 75 -7.29 -5.66 -15.32
N GLU A 76 -7.02 -4.42 -15.73
CA GLU A 76 -8.04 -3.39 -15.78
C GLU A 76 -9.22 -3.94 -16.58
N ALA A 77 -10.41 -3.97 -15.96
CA ALA A 77 -11.62 -4.38 -16.63
C ALA A 77 -11.73 -3.59 -17.93
N GLU A 78 -11.72 -4.31 -19.06
CA GLU A 78 -11.81 -3.75 -20.40
C GLU A 78 -12.98 -2.76 -20.47
N VAL A 79 -12.70 -1.45 -20.39
CA VAL A 79 -13.67 -0.40 -20.69
C VAL A 79 -13.73 -0.26 -22.21
N TYR A 80 -14.10 -1.33 -22.89
CA TYR A 80 -14.49 -1.38 -24.30
C TYR A 80 -15.45 -2.56 -24.51
N ALA A 81 -16.69 -2.40 -24.05
CA ALA A 81 -17.85 -3.16 -24.52
C ALA A 81 -18.98 -2.17 -24.85
#